data_AF-A0A2R5F6I0-F1
#
_entry.id   AF-A0A2R5F6I0-F1
#
_cell.length_a   1.000
_cell.length_b   1.000
_cell.length_c   1.000
_cell.angle_alpha   90.00
_cell.angle_beta   90.00
_cell.angle_gamma   90.00
#
_symmetry.space_group_name_H-M   'P 1'
#
loop_
_entity.id
_entity.type
_entity.pdbx_description
1 polymer ?
#
loop_
_entity_poly.entity_id
_entity_poly.type
_entity_poly.pdbx_seq_one_letter_code
_entity_poly.pdbx_strand_id
1 'polypeptide(L)'
;MNLRWTVTIALLLAVQLSGCSSPDGSQVQTPVQTETSEAASAPIQTSTSEPQQTAAPSPEPTATPEEASQTPMQYRMNTKTYRFEPIDDGATDKAVLLTFDDGPKDTEVLTSMLDSLDRHGAKAIFFVNGYRVKQNPDLLKLIHERGQTIGNHSYDHIDLKKESEEIVEEQLSSVQKDVEALVGIKPRFFRPPYGSGGDSVKNIAKNHGMLYMTWSNGSLDWDKSAKNKPEVVIANVMEQLHPGANILMHELQWTADALDELLTKLKNEGYSFIDPAAIETTN
;
A
#
# COMPACT_ATOMS: atom_id res chain seq x y z
N MET A 1 6.09 26.86 -56.18
CA MET A 1 7.29 26.17 -55.67
C MET A 1 6.97 25.70 -54.25
N ASN A 2 6.40 24.50 -54.12
CA ASN A 2 7.08 23.21 -53.81
C ASN A 2 7.47 23.19 -52.32
N LEU A 3 7.09 22.22 -51.47
CA LEU A 3 6.73 20.83 -51.70
C LEU A 3 6.05 20.30 -50.41
N ARG A 4 4.90 19.63 -50.52
CA ARG A 4 4.22 18.92 -49.40
C ARG A 4 4.69 17.47 -49.38
N TRP A 5 5.20 17.00 -48.24
CA TRP A 5 5.52 15.59 -48.02
C TRP A 5 4.30 14.84 -47.48
N THR A 6 3.83 13.85 -48.23
CA THR A 6 2.84 12.85 -47.80
C THR A 6 3.59 11.58 -47.40
N VAL A 7 3.40 11.12 -46.16
CA VAL A 7 3.90 9.83 -45.67
C VAL A 7 2.77 8.81 -45.76
N THR A 8 2.97 7.77 -46.57
CA THR A 8 2.06 6.62 -46.72
C THR A 8 2.62 5.47 -45.89
N ILE A 9 1.90 5.01 -44.88
CA ILE A 9 2.24 3.81 -44.09
C ILE A 9 1.48 2.62 -44.69
N ALA A 10 2.22 1.63 -45.17
CA ALA A 10 1.68 0.38 -45.67
C ALA A 10 1.61 -0.65 -44.52
N LEU A 11 0.40 -1.18 -44.28
CA LEU A 11 0.12 -2.31 -43.39
C LEU A 11 0.44 -3.62 -44.13
N LEU A 12 1.24 -4.50 -43.54
CA LEU A 12 1.48 -5.85 -44.05
C LEU A 12 1.06 -6.87 -42.99
N LEU A 13 -0.10 -7.50 -43.22
CA LEU A 13 -0.55 -8.71 -42.57
C LEU A 13 0.21 -9.91 -43.15
N ALA A 14 0.73 -10.79 -42.29
CA ALA A 14 1.10 -12.14 -42.67
C ALA A 14 0.56 -13.14 -41.64
N VAL A 15 -0.46 -13.88 -42.06
CA VAL A 15 -0.98 -15.11 -41.42
C VAL A 15 -0.21 -16.28 -42.01
N GLN A 16 0.29 -17.18 -41.15
CA GLN A 16 0.60 -18.56 -41.54
C GLN A 16 0.20 -19.52 -40.40
N LEU A 17 -0.59 -20.51 -40.79
CA LEU A 17 -1.09 -21.66 -40.05
C LEU A 17 -0.21 -22.90 -40.34
N SER A 18 -0.41 -23.94 -39.53
CA SER A 18 0.00 -25.36 -39.71
C SER A 18 1.30 -25.73 -38.97
N GLY A 19 1.42 -26.86 -38.28
CA GLY A 19 0.57 -28.04 -38.18
C GLY A 19 1.16 -29.07 -37.20
N CYS A 20 0.36 -30.10 -36.94
CA CYS A 20 0.52 -31.17 -35.94
C CYS A 20 1.80 -32.02 -36.03
N SER A 21 2.27 -32.58 -34.91
CA SER A 21 2.35 -34.04 -34.72
C SER A 21 2.68 -34.41 -33.26
N SER A 22 2.01 -35.43 -32.74
CA SER A 22 2.51 -36.38 -31.72
C SER A 22 2.58 -37.75 -32.43
N PRO A 23 3.39 -38.73 -31.97
CA PRO A 23 2.94 -39.57 -30.85
C PRO A 23 4.05 -40.28 -30.02
N ASP A 24 3.57 -40.88 -28.93
CA ASP A 24 3.90 -42.21 -28.37
C ASP A 24 5.19 -42.49 -27.58
N GLY A 25 5.00 -43.28 -26.51
CA GLY A 25 6.08 -43.90 -25.74
C GLY A 25 5.72 -44.27 -24.29
N SER A 26 4.85 -45.26 -24.10
CA SER A 26 4.60 -45.94 -22.81
C SER A 26 5.77 -46.84 -22.36
N GLN A 27 5.70 -47.30 -21.09
CA GLN A 27 6.22 -48.52 -20.41
C GLN A 27 6.96 -48.13 -19.09
N VAL A 28 6.45 -48.29 -17.85
CA VAL A 28 5.93 -49.45 -17.06
C VAL A 28 7.03 -50.16 -16.22
N GLN A 29 6.95 -49.99 -14.88
CA GLN A 29 7.11 -50.99 -13.77
C GLN A 29 8.52 -51.58 -13.43
N THR A 30 8.94 -51.98 -12.20
CA THR A 30 8.58 -51.85 -10.75
C THR A 30 9.82 -52.35 -9.89
N PRO A 31 9.76 -52.86 -8.63
CA PRO A 31 10.46 -52.30 -7.43
C PRO A 31 11.46 -53.26 -6.71
N VAL A 32 12.09 -52.81 -5.60
CA VAL A 32 12.60 -53.63 -4.46
C VAL A 32 12.59 -52.72 -3.21
N GLN A 33 11.70 -52.87 -2.20
CA GLN A 33 11.79 -53.69 -0.95
C GLN A 33 13.09 -53.49 -0.13
N THR A 34 13.20 -53.56 1.20
CA THR A 34 12.38 -53.50 2.44
C THR A 34 13.45 -53.64 3.54
N GLU A 35 13.35 -53.00 4.71
CA GLU A 35 13.65 -53.68 5.98
C GLU A 35 13.20 -52.86 7.20
N THR A 36 12.37 -53.54 8.00
CA THR A 36 11.83 -53.22 9.32
C THR A 36 12.70 -53.89 10.39
N SER A 37 12.72 -53.36 11.61
CA SER A 37 12.95 -54.17 12.81
C SER A 37 12.33 -53.52 14.05
N GLU A 38 11.61 -54.34 14.82
CA GLU A 38 10.77 -54.00 15.97
C GLU A 38 11.20 -54.82 17.21
N ALA A 39 11.01 -54.21 18.39
CA ALA A 39 10.70 -54.77 19.73
C ALA A 39 11.69 -55.69 20.52
N ALA A 40 11.92 -55.38 21.81
CA ALA A 40 11.11 -55.93 22.95
C ALA A 40 11.68 -55.67 24.38
N SER A 41 10.80 -55.22 25.27
CA SER A 41 10.57 -55.37 26.75
C SER A 41 11.63 -55.68 27.86
N ALA A 42 11.59 -54.79 28.89
CA ALA A 42 11.40 -54.94 30.38
C ALA A 42 12.44 -55.71 31.27
N PRO A 43 12.59 -55.46 32.62
CA PRO A 43 11.62 -54.88 33.60
C PRO A 43 12.13 -53.90 34.71
N ILE A 44 11.14 -53.21 35.33
CA ILE A 44 10.92 -52.70 36.73
C ILE A 44 12.10 -52.51 37.70
N GLN A 45 12.21 -51.30 38.30
CA GLN A 45 12.38 -51.10 39.75
C GLN A 45 11.76 -49.77 40.24
N THR A 46 10.96 -49.89 41.29
CA THR A 46 10.31 -48.85 42.10
C THR A 46 11.32 -48.15 43.01
N SER A 47 11.26 -46.82 43.09
CA SER A 47 11.79 -46.06 44.23
C SER A 47 10.81 -44.97 44.63
N THR A 48 10.54 -44.95 45.92
CA THR A 48 9.55 -44.16 46.63
C THR A 48 10.13 -42.79 46.97
N SER A 49 9.43 -41.70 46.64
CA SER A 49 9.66 -40.41 47.29
C SER A 49 8.34 -39.68 47.51
N GLU A 50 8.14 -39.31 48.77
CA GLU A 50 7.02 -38.64 49.42
C GLU A 50 6.76 -37.21 48.87
N PRO A 51 5.54 -36.67 48.93
CA PRO A 51 5.19 -35.41 48.27
C PRO A 51 5.62 -34.21 49.11
N GLN A 52 6.58 -33.43 48.61
CA GLN A 52 6.91 -32.12 49.17
C GLN A 52 6.00 -31.06 48.55
N GLN A 53 5.12 -30.52 49.40
CA GLN A 53 4.23 -29.41 49.15
C GLN A 53 5.03 -28.15 48.81
N THR A 54 5.12 -27.82 47.52
CA THR A 54 5.67 -26.55 47.05
C THR A 54 4.52 -25.57 46.84
N ALA A 55 4.60 -24.42 47.52
CA ALA A 55 3.62 -23.35 47.49
C ALA A 55 3.30 -22.90 46.06
N ALA A 56 2.00 -22.66 45.80
CA ALA A 56 1.53 -22.02 44.59
C ALA A 56 2.19 -20.63 44.42
N PRO A 57 2.66 -20.26 43.22
CA PRO A 57 3.00 -18.87 42.97
C PRO A 57 1.71 -18.04 43.01
N SER A 58 1.72 -17.02 43.86
CA SER A 58 0.74 -15.94 43.87
C SER A 58 0.64 -15.36 42.45
N PRO A 59 -0.57 -15.02 41.95
CA PRO A 59 -0.69 -14.42 40.63
C PRO A 59 0.06 -13.08 40.66
N GLU A 60 0.99 -12.90 39.72
CA GLU A 60 1.54 -11.60 39.39
C GLU A 60 0.38 -10.64 39.05
N PRO A 61 0.48 -9.36 39.43
CA PRO A 61 -0.55 -8.38 39.08
C PRO A 61 -0.63 -8.31 37.55
N THR A 62 -1.78 -8.73 37.03
CA THR A 62 -2.18 -8.55 35.64
C THR A 62 -1.87 -7.12 35.24
N ALA A 63 -0.90 -6.95 34.33
CA ALA A 63 -0.66 -5.69 33.67
C ALA A 63 -1.98 -5.25 33.05
N THR A 64 -2.49 -4.12 33.53
CA THR A 64 -3.61 -3.40 32.94
C THR A 64 -3.32 -3.20 31.46
N PRO A 65 -4.28 -3.45 30.54
CA PRO A 65 -4.10 -3.11 29.13
C PRO A 65 -3.70 -1.65 29.01
N GLU A 66 -2.57 -1.42 28.36
CA GLU A 66 -2.06 -0.10 27.98
C GLU A 66 -3.19 0.63 27.23
N GLU A 67 -3.76 1.62 27.92
CA GLU A 67 -4.77 2.51 27.39
C GLU A 67 -4.17 3.16 26.15
N ALA A 68 -4.64 2.77 24.96
CA ALA A 68 -4.11 3.21 23.68
C ALA A 68 -4.11 4.74 23.62
N SER A 69 -2.95 5.34 23.89
CA SER A 69 -2.73 6.78 23.83
C SER A 69 -2.97 7.21 22.38
N GLN A 70 -4.11 7.84 22.12
CA GLN A 70 -4.45 8.35 20.81
C GLN A 70 -3.39 9.38 20.40
N THR A 71 -2.76 9.20 19.24
CA THR A 71 -1.81 10.16 18.68
C THR A 71 -2.49 11.54 18.58
N PRO A 72 -1.94 12.60 19.18
CA PRO A 72 -2.55 13.93 19.08
C PRO A 72 -2.54 14.41 17.63
N MET A 73 -3.63 15.06 17.20
CA MET A 73 -3.71 15.67 15.87
C MET A 73 -2.72 16.83 15.79
N GLN A 74 -1.90 16.84 14.75
CA GLN A 74 -0.84 17.83 14.53
C GLN A 74 -1.02 18.60 13.22
N TYR A 75 -1.68 18.00 12.23
CA TYR A 75 -1.78 18.57 10.89
C TYR A 75 -3.22 18.64 10.41
N ARG A 76 -3.56 19.74 9.74
CA ARG A 76 -4.82 19.95 9.02
C ARG A 76 -4.54 20.16 7.54
N MET A 77 -5.38 19.57 6.69
CA MET A 77 -5.28 19.81 5.25
C MET A 77 -6.01 21.09 4.84
N ASN A 78 -5.33 21.96 4.10
CA ASN A 78 -5.95 23.06 3.38
C ASN A 78 -6.72 22.53 2.17
N THR A 79 -8.05 22.59 2.21
CA THR A 79 -8.93 21.98 1.20
C THR A 79 -8.86 22.63 -0.19
N LYS A 80 -8.24 23.82 -0.31
CA LYS A 80 -8.05 24.50 -1.60
C LYS A 80 -6.75 24.11 -2.28
N THR A 81 -5.69 23.89 -1.50
CA THR A 81 -4.33 23.67 -2.01
C THR A 81 -3.84 22.24 -1.80
N TYR A 82 -4.56 21.43 -1.01
CA TYR A 82 -4.19 20.08 -0.57
C TYR A 82 -2.85 20.00 0.16
N ARG A 83 -2.40 21.14 0.72
CA ARG A 83 -1.22 21.21 1.59
C ARG A 83 -1.61 20.91 3.02
N PHE A 84 -0.68 20.39 3.79
CA PHE A 84 -0.85 20.15 5.22
C PHE A 84 -0.19 21.27 6.03
N GLU A 85 -0.94 21.82 6.96
CA GLU A 85 -0.53 22.93 7.82
C GLU A 85 -0.54 22.43 9.28
N PRO A 86 0.46 22.78 10.11
CA PRO A 86 0.41 22.54 11.54
C PRO A 86 -0.85 23.14 12.17
N ILE A 87 -1.47 22.43 13.12
CA ILE A 87 -2.62 22.92 13.88
C ILE A 87 -2.17 23.88 14.99
N ASP A 88 -0.98 23.65 15.55
CA ASP A 88 -0.34 24.48 16.57
C ASP A 88 1.20 24.49 16.40
N ASP A 89 1.89 25.19 17.30
CA ASP A 89 3.35 25.38 17.27
C ASP A 89 4.15 24.10 17.63
N GLY A 90 3.49 23.01 18.00
CA GLY A 90 4.11 21.73 18.35
C GLY A 90 4.57 20.93 17.13
N ALA A 91 4.08 21.26 15.93
CA ALA A 91 4.44 20.61 14.68
C ALA A 91 5.11 21.59 13.71
N THR A 92 6.10 21.11 12.95
CA THR A 92 6.78 21.92 11.93
C THR A 92 5.99 21.96 10.63
N ASP A 93 5.98 23.12 9.98
CA ASP A 93 5.45 23.30 8.62
C ASP A 93 6.33 22.65 7.55
N LYS A 94 7.63 22.50 7.84
CA LYS A 94 8.60 21.80 6.99
C LYS A 94 8.47 20.28 7.14
N ALA A 95 7.29 19.81 6.79
CA ALA A 95 6.90 18.41 6.75
C ALA A 95 6.26 18.08 5.40
N VAL A 96 6.37 16.83 4.96
CA VAL A 96 5.68 16.33 3.78
C VAL A 96 4.88 15.07 4.10
N LEU A 97 3.75 14.89 3.43
CA LEU A 97 2.98 13.65 3.43
C LEU A 97 3.37 12.82 2.20
N LEU A 98 3.75 11.57 2.43
CA LEU A 98 4.03 10.60 1.39
C LEU A 98 2.77 9.81 1.06
N THR A 99 2.42 9.71 -0.22
CA THR A 99 1.24 8.96 -0.65
C THR A 99 1.52 8.14 -1.91
N PHE A 100 0.94 6.94 -1.97
CA PHE A 100 1.12 6.00 -3.06
C PHE A 100 -0.23 5.50 -3.56
N ASP A 101 -0.51 5.71 -4.84
CA ASP A 101 -1.71 5.22 -5.51
C ASP A 101 -1.45 3.89 -6.24
N ASP A 102 -2.51 3.25 -6.68
CA ASP A 102 -2.48 2.12 -7.61
C ASP A 102 -1.81 0.84 -7.10
N GLY A 103 -1.97 0.58 -5.79
CA GLY A 103 -1.60 -0.68 -5.12
C GLY A 103 -2.80 -1.40 -4.50
N PRO A 104 -2.57 -2.54 -3.81
CA PRO A 104 -1.34 -3.33 -3.84
C PRO A 104 -1.32 -4.30 -5.03
N LYS A 105 -0.20 -4.41 -5.76
CA LYS A 105 -0.13 -5.24 -6.99
C LYS A 105 1.10 -6.12 -7.13
N ASP A 106 2.24 -5.73 -6.56
CA ASP A 106 3.49 -6.48 -6.74
C ASP A 106 4.24 -6.62 -5.41
N THR A 107 4.62 -7.86 -5.08
CA THR A 107 5.24 -8.16 -3.77
C THR A 107 6.63 -7.56 -3.63
N GLU A 108 7.46 -7.63 -4.69
CA GLU A 108 8.84 -7.16 -4.63
C GLU A 108 8.90 -5.63 -4.61
N VAL A 109 8.10 -4.98 -5.45
CA VAL A 109 7.97 -3.52 -5.48
C VAL A 109 7.48 -3.00 -4.14
N LEU A 110 6.37 -3.54 -3.64
CA LEU A 110 5.79 -3.09 -2.37
C LEU A 110 6.75 -3.31 -1.20
N THR A 111 7.40 -4.48 -1.10
CA THR A 111 8.35 -4.76 -0.02
C THR A 111 9.54 -3.80 -0.06
N SER A 112 10.09 -3.52 -1.24
CA SER A 112 11.18 -2.54 -1.40
C SER A 112 10.79 -1.13 -0.96
N MET A 113 9.56 -0.71 -1.26
CA MET A 113 9.02 0.58 -0.81
C MET A 113 8.87 0.61 0.72
N LEU A 114 8.30 -0.43 1.31
CA LEU A 114 8.12 -0.54 2.77
C LEU A 114 9.47 -0.53 3.50
N ASP A 115 10.46 -1.29 3.01
CA ASP A 115 11.80 -1.30 3.58
C ASP A 115 12.47 0.08 3.53
N SER A 116 12.26 0.83 2.45
CA SER A 116 12.75 2.22 2.34
C SER A 116 12.05 3.13 3.36
N LEU A 117 10.72 3.02 3.51
CA LEU A 117 9.98 3.78 4.52
C LEU A 117 10.48 3.46 5.94
N ASP A 118 10.70 2.18 6.26
CA ASP A 118 11.12 1.76 7.59
C ASP A 118 12.56 2.16 7.91
N ARG A 119 13.50 2.07 6.96
CA ARG A 119 14.86 2.64 7.12
C ARG A 119 14.83 4.11 7.47
N HIS A 120 13.82 4.83 6.98
CA HIS A 120 13.67 6.25 7.19
C HIS A 120 12.75 6.62 8.35
N GLY A 121 12.11 5.65 9.02
CA GLY A 121 11.08 5.89 10.04
C GLY A 121 9.88 6.67 9.49
N ALA A 122 9.60 6.57 8.20
CA ALA A 122 8.57 7.32 7.50
C ALA A 122 7.25 6.56 7.49
N LYS A 123 6.15 7.29 7.70
CA LYS A 123 4.79 6.79 7.49
C LYS A 123 4.18 7.40 6.23
N ALA A 124 3.38 6.62 5.53
CA ALA A 124 2.76 6.99 4.27
C ALA A 124 1.31 6.50 4.19
N ILE A 125 0.56 7.05 3.25
CA ILE A 125 -0.78 6.56 2.88
C ILE A 125 -0.68 5.78 1.58
N PHE A 126 -1.10 4.52 1.60
CA PHE A 126 -1.28 3.69 0.41
C PHE A 126 -2.76 3.70 0.01
N PHE A 127 -3.10 4.42 -1.05
CA PHE A 127 -4.44 4.47 -1.61
C PHE A 127 -4.68 3.24 -2.48
N VAL A 128 -5.44 2.28 -1.95
CA VAL A 128 -5.62 0.96 -2.55
C VAL A 128 -6.85 0.90 -3.44
N ASN A 129 -6.77 0.13 -4.53
CA ASN A 129 -7.94 -0.19 -5.35
C ASN A 129 -8.61 -1.47 -4.84
N GLY A 130 -9.94 -1.48 -4.81
CA GLY A 130 -10.69 -2.65 -4.34
C GLY A 130 -10.42 -3.93 -5.13
N TYR A 131 -10.36 -3.85 -6.47
CA TYR A 131 -10.03 -5.04 -7.28
C TYR A 131 -8.65 -5.60 -6.96
N ARG A 132 -7.67 -4.75 -6.61
CA ARG A 132 -6.32 -5.14 -6.22
C ARG A 132 -6.26 -5.72 -4.82
N VAL A 133 -7.01 -5.15 -3.88
CA VAL A 133 -7.19 -5.71 -2.53
C VAL A 133 -7.73 -7.13 -2.60
N LYS A 134 -8.74 -7.37 -3.44
CA LYS A 134 -9.32 -8.71 -3.65
C LYS A 134 -8.32 -9.69 -4.27
N GLN A 135 -7.47 -9.23 -5.19
CA GLN A 135 -6.44 -10.07 -5.83
C GLN A 135 -5.26 -10.37 -4.91
N ASN A 136 -4.86 -9.41 -4.07
CA ASN A 136 -3.65 -9.44 -3.27
C ASN A 136 -3.94 -9.13 -1.78
N PRO A 137 -4.79 -9.93 -1.10
CA PRO A 137 -5.19 -9.65 0.28
C PRO A 137 -4.01 -9.68 1.27
N ASP A 138 -3.00 -10.51 1.01
CA ASP A 138 -1.82 -10.60 1.88
C ASP A 138 -0.90 -9.37 1.74
N LEU A 139 -0.88 -8.70 0.59
CA LEU A 139 -0.15 -7.45 0.42
C LEU A 139 -0.85 -6.29 1.17
N LEU A 140 -2.18 -6.28 1.22
CA LEU A 140 -2.90 -5.32 2.07
C LEU A 140 -2.55 -5.52 3.54
N LYS A 141 -2.54 -6.78 4.02
CA LYS A 141 -2.13 -7.09 5.40
C LYS A 141 -0.70 -6.65 5.65
N LEU A 142 0.22 -6.90 4.71
CA LEU A 142 1.61 -6.45 4.83
C LEU A 142 1.73 -4.93 5.02
N ILE A 143 0.99 -4.13 4.24
CA ILE A 143 0.95 -2.66 4.42
C ILE A 143 0.52 -2.31 5.85
N HIS A 144 -0.55 -2.96 6.34
CA HIS A 144 -1.07 -2.73 7.68
C HIS A 144 -0.10 -3.18 8.79
N GLU A 145 0.48 -4.37 8.66
CA GLU A 145 1.44 -4.95 9.60
C GLU A 145 2.73 -4.13 9.72
N ARG A 146 3.17 -3.49 8.63
CA ARG A 146 4.28 -2.51 8.63
C ARG A 146 3.87 -1.15 9.18
N GLY A 147 2.65 -1.03 9.70
CA GLY A 147 2.12 0.16 10.34
C GLY A 147 2.00 1.34 9.38
N GLN A 148 1.76 1.08 8.10
CA GLN A 148 1.45 2.11 7.12
C GLN A 148 -0.05 2.36 7.08
N THR A 149 -0.45 3.52 6.58
CA THR A 149 -1.88 3.89 6.52
C THR A 149 -2.50 3.44 5.21
N ILE A 150 -3.69 2.85 5.28
CA ILE A 150 -4.47 2.46 4.10
C ILE A 150 -5.50 3.55 3.79
N GLY A 151 -5.46 4.05 2.56
CA GLY A 151 -6.44 4.96 1.96
C GLY A 151 -7.29 4.27 0.91
N ASN A 152 -8.42 4.86 0.56
CA ASN A 152 -9.37 4.33 -0.43
C ASN A 152 -9.16 5.01 -1.79
N HIS A 153 -8.96 4.22 -2.85
CA HIS A 153 -8.78 4.69 -4.23
C HIS A 153 -9.84 4.16 -5.22
N SER A 154 -11.07 3.99 -4.73
CA SER A 154 -12.19 3.36 -5.43
C SER A 154 -11.96 1.90 -5.80
N TYR A 155 -13.05 1.19 -6.12
CA TYR A 155 -12.98 -0.24 -6.35
C TYR A 155 -12.31 -0.56 -7.70
N ASP A 156 -12.81 0.01 -8.80
CA ASP A 156 -12.42 -0.29 -10.20
C ASP A 156 -11.50 0.75 -10.84
N HIS A 157 -11.13 1.82 -10.13
CA HIS A 157 -10.33 2.92 -10.67
C HIS A 157 -10.98 3.62 -11.90
N ILE A 158 -12.31 3.79 -11.87
CA ILE A 158 -13.06 4.55 -12.89
C ILE A 158 -13.09 6.05 -12.59
N ASP A 159 -13.40 6.87 -13.60
CA ASP A 159 -13.57 8.33 -13.45
C ASP A 159 -14.91 8.65 -12.76
N LEU A 160 -14.90 8.63 -11.42
CA LEU A 160 -16.08 8.79 -10.57
C LEU A 160 -16.88 10.08 -10.83
N LYS A 161 -16.24 11.11 -11.38
CA LYS A 161 -16.92 12.37 -11.71
C LYS A 161 -17.97 12.20 -12.83
N LYS A 162 -17.86 11.14 -13.63
CA LYS A 162 -18.77 10.84 -14.74
C LYS A 162 -19.88 9.86 -14.37
N GLU A 163 -19.87 9.36 -13.14
CA GLU A 163 -20.75 8.29 -12.68
C GLU A 163 -21.89 8.81 -11.81
N SER A 164 -22.92 7.99 -11.60
CA SER A 164 -24.03 8.32 -10.69
C SER A 164 -23.63 8.19 -9.22
N GLU A 165 -24.40 8.80 -8.32
CA GLU A 165 -24.12 8.74 -6.88
C GLU A 165 -24.13 7.30 -6.34
N GLU A 166 -24.99 6.44 -6.89
CA GLU A 166 -25.09 5.03 -6.53
C GLU A 166 -23.82 4.26 -6.92
N ILE A 167 -23.27 4.53 -8.11
CA ILE A 167 -22.02 3.92 -8.56
C ILE A 167 -20.87 4.42 -7.68
N VAL A 168 -20.81 5.72 -7.39
CA VAL A 168 -19.77 6.28 -6.51
C VAL A 168 -19.86 5.67 -5.10
N GLU A 169 -21.05 5.54 -4.55
CA GLU A 169 -21.29 4.89 -3.26
C GLU A 169 -20.80 3.44 -3.25
N GLU A 170 -21.13 2.65 -4.28
CA GLU A 170 -20.67 1.27 -4.41
C GLU A 170 -19.13 1.18 -4.52
N GLN A 171 -18.52 2.06 -5.31
CA GLN A 171 -17.08 2.10 -5.53
C GLN A 171 -16.31 2.43 -4.25
N LEU A 172 -16.84 3.30 -3.38
CA LEU A 172 -16.19 3.67 -2.13
C LEU A 172 -16.47 2.64 -1.02
N SER A 173 -17.75 2.28 -0.83
CA SER A 173 -18.19 1.39 0.25
C SER A 173 -17.63 -0.03 0.13
N SER A 174 -17.45 -0.53 -1.11
CA SER A 174 -16.86 -1.86 -1.34
C SER A 174 -15.42 -1.93 -0.83
N VAL A 175 -14.61 -0.90 -1.09
CA VAL A 175 -13.24 -0.81 -0.58
C VAL A 175 -13.24 -0.69 0.95
N GLN A 176 -14.12 0.13 1.53
CA GLN A 176 -14.24 0.25 3.00
C GLN A 176 -14.48 -1.12 3.64
N LYS A 177 -15.42 -1.90 3.07
CA LYS A 177 -15.81 -3.22 3.57
C LYS A 177 -14.67 -4.23 3.44
N ASP A 178 -14.02 -4.30 2.28
CA ASP A 178 -12.98 -5.29 2.03
C ASP A 178 -11.74 -5.02 2.91
N VAL A 179 -11.36 -3.75 3.08
CA VAL A 179 -10.26 -3.38 3.98
C VAL A 179 -10.62 -3.69 5.44
N GLU A 180 -11.81 -3.33 5.90
CA GLU A 180 -12.26 -3.64 7.27
C GLU A 180 -12.26 -5.16 7.53
N ALA A 181 -12.74 -5.95 6.58
CA ALA A 181 -12.79 -7.40 6.71
C ALA A 181 -11.40 -8.05 6.80
N LEU A 182 -10.39 -7.48 6.14
CA LEU A 182 -9.05 -8.05 6.07
C LEU A 182 -8.13 -7.60 7.21
N VAL A 183 -8.23 -6.34 7.64
CA VAL A 183 -7.29 -5.73 8.59
C VAL A 183 -7.97 -5.02 9.78
N GLY A 184 -9.30 -5.08 9.88
CA GLY A 184 -10.04 -4.57 11.05
C GLY A 184 -10.11 -3.04 11.16
N ILE A 185 -9.68 -2.30 10.14
CA ILE A 185 -9.74 -0.83 10.09
C ILE A 185 -10.51 -0.36 8.85
N LYS A 186 -11.18 0.79 8.98
CA LYS A 186 -11.74 1.51 7.83
C LYS A 186 -10.79 2.59 7.36
N PRO A 187 -10.50 2.70 6.06
CA PRO A 187 -9.80 3.85 5.52
C PRO A 187 -10.51 5.15 5.91
N ARG A 188 -9.72 6.13 6.36
CA ARG A 188 -10.17 7.50 6.71
C ARG A 188 -9.73 8.55 5.69
N PHE A 189 -9.05 8.13 4.63
CA PHE A 189 -8.56 8.97 3.57
C PHE A 189 -9.09 8.44 2.25
N PHE A 190 -9.52 9.35 1.38
CA PHE A 190 -9.97 9.02 0.04
C PHE A 190 -9.29 9.91 -0.98
N ARG A 191 -8.84 9.31 -2.08
CA ARG A 191 -8.36 10.01 -3.27
C ARG A 191 -9.12 9.49 -4.47
N PRO A 192 -9.77 10.35 -5.28
CA PRO A 192 -10.43 9.86 -6.49
C PRO A 192 -9.40 9.49 -7.56
N PRO A 193 -9.65 8.44 -8.35
CA PRO A 193 -8.89 8.15 -9.56
C PRO A 193 -8.71 9.39 -10.45
N TYR A 194 -7.52 9.53 -11.03
CA TYR A 194 -7.14 10.65 -11.91
C TYR A 194 -7.18 12.05 -11.26
N GLY A 195 -7.36 12.15 -9.95
CA GLY A 195 -7.68 13.41 -9.27
C GLY A 195 -9.04 13.99 -9.69
N SER A 196 -9.87 13.21 -10.39
CA SER A 196 -11.13 13.63 -10.97
C SER A 196 -12.27 13.43 -9.97
N GLY A 197 -12.56 14.50 -9.22
CA GLY A 197 -13.72 14.54 -8.31
C GLY A 197 -14.67 15.68 -8.60
N GLY A 198 -15.89 15.53 -8.09
CA GLY A 198 -16.95 16.54 -8.04
C GLY A 198 -17.56 16.61 -6.65
N ASP A 199 -18.52 17.50 -6.46
CA ASP A 199 -19.13 17.71 -5.14
C ASP A 199 -19.87 16.46 -4.64
N SER A 200 -20.50 15.69 -5.52
CA SER A 200 -21.12 14.41 -5.18
C SER A 200 -20.09 13.41 -4.60
N VAL A 201 -18.97 13.20 -5.29
CA VAL A 201 -17.88 12.31 -4.82
C VAL A 201 -17.32 12.78 -3.48
N LYS A 202 -17.13 14.09 -3.29
CA LYS A 202 -16.65 14.66 -2.02
C LYS A 202 -17.65 14.42 -0.88
N ASN A 203 -18.95 14.61 -1.15
CA ASN A 203 -20.00 14.41 -0.16
C ASN A 203 -20.12 12.95 0.25
N ILE A 204 -20.05 12.03 -0.72
CA ILE A 204 -20.07 10.59 -0.44
C ILE A 204 -18.84 10.19 0.38
N ALA A 205 -17.63 10.61 -0.01
CA ALA A 205 -16.42 10.36 0.78
C ALA A 205 -16.56 10.90 2.22
N LYS A 206 -17.12 12.10 2.39
CA LYS A 206 -17.40 12.69 3.70
C LYS A 206 -18.40 11.86 4.51
N ASN A 207 -19.46 11.35 3.89
CA ASN A 207 -20.47 10.51 4.55
C ASN A 207 -19.87 9.18 5.05
N HIS A 208 -18.83 8.67 4.39
CA HIS A 208 -18.04 7.53 4.85
C HIS A 208 -16.97 7.91 5.90
N GLY A 209 -16.92 9.16 6.34
CA GLY A 209 -15.93 9.65 7.32
C GLY A 209 -14.53 9.77 6.75
N MET A 210 -14.38 9.85 5.41
CA MET A 210 -13.08 9.96 4.76
C MET A 210 -12.74 11.41 4.43
N LEU A 211 -11.50 11.81 4.72
CA LEU A 211 -10.91 13.04 4.21
C LEU A 211 -10.60 12.87 2.72
N TYR A 212 -11.34 13.57 1.88
CA TYR A 212 -11.08 13.67 0.44
C TYR A 212 -9.82 14.53 0.20
N MET A 213 -8.87 14.02 -0.57
CA MET A 213 -7.69 14.78 -1.01
C MET A 213 -7.23 14.40 -2.41
N THR A 214 -6.55 15.32 -3.10
CA THR A 214 -5.70 14.98 -4.25
C THR A 214 -4.23 15.08 -3.83
N TRP A 215 -3.46 16.00 -4.41
CA TRP A 215 -2.05 16.23 -4.10
C TRP A 215 -1.67 17.69 -4.37
N SER A 216 -0.55 18.11 -3.78
CA SER A 216 0.03 19.44 -4.01
C SER A 216 1.42 19.36 -4.66
N ASN A 217 2.00 18.16 -4.74
CA ASN A 217 3.28 17.86 -5.37
C ASN A 217 3.14 16.53 -6.12
N GLY A 218 3.37 16.52 -7.43
CA GLY A 218 3.20 15.32 -8.27
C GLY A 218 4.54 14.81 -8.80
N SER A 219 4.87 13.55 -8.53
CA SER A 219 6.11 12.92 -9.03
C SER A 219 6.14 12.67 -10.54
N LEU A 220 4.96 12.60 -11.17
CA LEU A 220 4.78 12.23 -12.59
C LEU A 220 5.42 10.88 -12.95
N ASP A 221 5.57 9.99 -11.96
CA ASP A 221 6.16 8.66 -12.14
C ASP A 221 5.39 7.77 -13.12
N TRP A 222 4.08 7.95 -13.25
CA TRP A 222 3.25 7.27 -14.25
C TRP A 222 3.51 7.73 -15.69
N ASP A 223 4.10 8.90 -15.90
CA ASP A 223 4.36 9.44 -17.23
C ASP A 223 5.48 8.66 -17.94
N LYS A 224 5.36 8.55 -19.26
CA LYS A 224 6.34 7.83 -20.08
C LYS A 224 7.76 8.39 -19.94
N SER A 225 7.90 9.68 -19.64
CA SER A 225 9.21 10.31 -19.44
C SER A 225 9.97 9.78 -18.23
N ALA A 226 9.27 9.37 -17.17
CA ALA A 226 9.82 8.88 -15.90
C ALA A 226 9.96 7.34 -15.84
N LYS A 227 9.34 6.60 -16.77
CA LYS A 227 9.41 5.14 -16.81
C LYS A 227 10.87 4.63 -16.78
N ASN A 228 11.17 3.79 -15.79
CA ASN A 228 12.49 3.20 -15.52
C ASN A 228 13.60 4.25 -15.26
N LYS A 229 13.23 5.42 -14.75
CA LYS A 229 14.15 6.54 -14.46
C LYS A 229 13.88 7.11 -13.07
N PRO A 230 14.34 6.44 -12.00
CA PRO A 230 14.13 6.91 -10.63
C PRO A 230 14.61 8.36 -10.41
N GLU A 231 15.68 8.77 -11.08
CA GLU A 231 16.22 10.13 -11.00
C GLU A 231 15.25 11.21 -11.49
N VAL A 232 14.38 10.88 -12.46
CA VAL A 232 13.34 11.81 -12.95
C VAL A 232 12.22 11.95 -11.92
N VAL A 233 11.82 10.85 -11.27
CA VAL A 233 10.84 10.89 -10.16
C VAL A 233 11.34 11.81 -9.06
N ILE A 234 12.59 11.64 -8.65
CA ILE A 234 13.23 12.47 -7.62
C ILE A 234 13.25 13.94 -8.06
N ALA A 235 13.72 14.23 -9.27
CA ALA A 235 13.80 15.60 -9.78
C ALA A 235 12.44 16.30 -9.78
N ASN A 236 11.38 15.63 -10.27
CA ASN A 236 10.03 16.17 -10.32
C ASN A 236 9.48 16.51 -8.93
N VAL A 237 9.72 15.63 -7.94
CA VAL A 237 9.29 15.88 -6.55
C VAL A 237 10.05 17.06 -5.96
N MET A 238 11.37 17.10 -6.12
CA MET A 238 12.22 18.15 -5.55
C MET A 238 11.97 19.53 -6.18
N GLU A 239 11.68 19.61 -7.48
CA GLU A 239 11.37 20.87 -8.17
C GLU A 239 10.08 21.52 -7.64
N GLN A 240 9.11 20.71 -7.22
CA GLN A 240 7.81 21.15 -6.70
C GLN A 240 7.76 21.19 -5.17
N LEU A 241 8.89 20.96 -4.48
CA LEU A 241 8.92 20.80 -3.03
C LEU A 241 8.57 22.10 -2.31
N HIS A 242 7.69 22.00 -1.31
CA HIS A 242 7.31 23.12 -0.45
C HIS A 242 6.84 22.61 0.92
N PRO A 243 6.84 23.45 1.98
CA PRO A 243 6.25 23.11 3.28
C PRO A 243 4.82 22.55 3.15
N GLY A 244 4.53 21.48 3.88
CA GLY A 244 3.22 20.82 3.87
C GLY A 244 2.89 20.04 2.60
N ALA A 245 3.87 19.69 1.76
CA ALA A 245 3.59 19.03 0.48
C ALA A 245 2.93 17.66 0.67
N ASN A 246 1.82 17.43 -0.04
CA ASN A 246 1.21 16.12 -0.26
C ASN A 246 1.75 15.55 -1.56
N ILE A 247 2.69 14.60 -1.45
CA ILE A 247 3.45 14.05 -2.57
C ILE A 247 2.70 12.83 -3.12
N LEU A 248 2.25 12.93 -4.38
CA LEU A 248 1.67 11.82 -5.14
C LEU A 248 2.76 11.01 -5.84
N MET A 249 2.75 9.71 -5.56
CA MET A 249 3.51 8.67 -6.25
C MET A 249 2.60 7.45 -6.48
N HIS A 250 3.09 6.44 -7.18
CA HIS A 250 2.39 5.18 -7.46
C HIS A 250 3.28 3.99 -7.12
N GLU A 251 2.68 2.82 -6.86
CA GLU A 251 3.41 1.57 -6.64
C GLU A 251 4.08 1.08 -7.95
N LEU A 252 5.20 1.68 -8.36
CA LEU A 252 5.90 1.39 -9.61
C LEU A 252 7.36 1.05 -9.31
N GLN A 253 7.98 0.17 -10.10
CA GLN A 253 9.37 -0.27 -9.86
C GLN A 253 10.34 0.91 -9.73
N TRP A 254 10.29 1.87 -10.66
CA TRP A 254 11.19 3.03 -10.61
C TRP A 254 10.85 4.03 -9.50
N THR A 255 9.62 4.00 -8.97
CA THR A 255 9.27 4.74 -7.75
C THR A 255 9.87 4.08 -6.53
N ALA A 256 9.83 2.74 -6.45
CA ALA A 256 10.52 1.99 -5.40
C ALA A 256 12.04 2.22 -5.45
N ASP A 257 12.64 2.18 -6.64
CA ASP A 257 14.07 2.43 -6.86
C ASP A 257 14.47 3.86 -6.46
N ALA A 258 13.57 4.84 -6.62
CA ALA A 258 13.79 6.24 -6.26
C ALA A 258 13.64 6.52 -4.76
N LEU A 259 12.84 5.72 -4.05
CA LEU A 259 12.25 6.12 -2.78
C LEU A 259 13.31 6.37 -1.70
N ASP A 260 14.29 5.48 -1.53
CA ASP A 260 15.31 5.62 -0.48
C ASP A 260 16.15 6.91 -0.63
N GLU A 261 16.57 7.20 -1.87
CA GLU A 261 17.31 8.42 -2.17
C GLU A 261 16.42 9.66 -2.02
N LEU A 262 15.16 9.60 -2.46
CA LEU A 262 14.21 10.69 -2.30
C LEU A 262 14.03 11.06 -0.82
N LEU A 263 13.78 10.08 0.04
CA LEU A 263 13.61 10.29 1.48
C LEU A 263 14.87 10.88 2.11
N THR A 264 16.05 10.43 1.68
CA THR A 264 17.33 11.02 2.10
C THR A 264 17.45 12.48 1.70
N LYS A 265 17.11 12.84 0.45
CA LYS A 265 17.14 14.23 -0.02
C LYS A 265 16.15 15.11 0.73
N LEU A 266 14.93 14.64 0.97
CA LEU A 266 13.92 15.38 1.74
C LEU A 266 14.41 15.69 3.15
N LYS A 267 15.01 14.71 3.84
CA LYS A 267 15.63 14.93 5.15
C LYS A 267 16.79 15.91 5.11
N ASN A 268 17.65 15.83 4.10
CA ASN A 268 18.78 16.75 3.93
C ASN A 268 18.31 18.19 3.66
N GLU A 269 17.20 18.35 2.97
CA GLU A 269 16.52 19.64 2.83
C GLU A 269 15.83 20.09 4.13
N GLY A 270 15.80 19.27 5.18
CA GLY A 270 15.24 19.59 6.49
C GLY A 270 13.74 19.29 6.62
N TYR A 271 13.18 18.44 5.75
CA TYR A 271 11.79 18.01 5.86
C TYR A 271 11.65 16.81 6.80
N SER A 272 10.61 16.86 7.62
CA SER A 272 10.07 15.71 8.35
C SER A 272 8.95 15.03 7.55
N PHE A 273 8.55 13.84 7.98
CA PHE A 273 7.42 13.11 7.36
C PHE A 273 6.21 13.18 8.27
N ILE A 274 5.08 13.58 7.71
CA ILE A 274 3.80 13.64 8.41
C ILE A 274 3.34 12.20 8.68
N ASP A 275 3.10 11.88 9.95
CA ASP A 275 2.39 10.65 10.31
C ASP A 275 0.91 10.82 9.95
N PRO A 276 0.34 9.99 9.04
CA PRO A 276 -1.06 10.09 8.70
C PRO A 276 -2.01 9.90 9.90
N ALA A 277 -1.58 9.23 10.97
CA ALA A 277 -2.37 9.11 12.19
C ALA A 277 -2.52 10.44 12.96
N ALA A 278 -1.66 11.44 12.68
CA ALA A 278 -1.72 12.77 13.29
C ALA A 278 -2.47 13.80 12.42
N ILE A 279 -3.15 13.37 11.36
CA ILE A 279 -3.93 14.25 10.47
C ILE A 279 -5.38 14.31 10.94
N GLU A 280 -5.91 15.52 11.10
CA GLU A 280 -7.33 15.76 11.31
C GLU A 280 -8.14 15.39 10.05
N THR A 281 -9.08 14.46 10.19
CA THR A 281 -9.93 14.00 9.08
C THR A 281 -11.38 14.48 9.15
N THR A 282 -11.76 15.13 10.24
CA THR A 282 -13.11 15.68 10.44
C THR A 282 -13.03 17.20 10.51
N ASN A 283 -13.66 17.88 9.55
CA ASN A 283 -13.94 19.32 9.59
C ASN A 283 -15.38 19.59 10.04
#